data_AF-A0A850R7S8-F1
#
_entry.id   AF-A0A850R7S8-F1
#
_cell.length_a   1.000
_cell.length_b   1.000
_cell.length_c   1.000
_cell.angle_alpha   90.00
_cell.angle_beta   90.00
_cell.angle_gamma   90.00
#
_symmetry.space_group_name_H-M   'P 1'
#
loop_
_entity.id
_entity.type
_entity.pdbx_description
1 polymer ?
#
loop_
_entity_poly.entity_id
_entity_poly.type
_entity_poly.pdbx_seq_one_letter_code
_entity_poly.pdbx_strand_id
1 'polypeptide(L)'
;MNVTTVGTPTTLNGADIQGVEVFNIRVTGASAALDASTVAGHTEINADRGTGTLSVTNLASGAAYGIKGDGVSVLGNQAASYVATATSATLNISGGVGPTGTTAPNVTVAGTGATTATINSTGAANTIGTLALGTASTVTAATIDATTNLTTGAITAAALKTLTVKGAGAVNLSTTALATTVTSIDASANTGGVTVVSGHKQSAFTGGTGNDKLTIGTIVYDASAKIAGGDGTDTLAIADDTSTVFTTAAKANISGFEILEVGGASKTYDFTALTGLTGLNLAAATSATVNKLGAATPVTVTADQTTGLTINVNDATNPLNTTDSLTLTLDKAGAANATSIVTVANLTSNGLETLNIVSSGVSANVASATTDDNVVTTLAGLSTSNVNLINITGGSDLTLTTGAINKIVNIVGTNATGNLTIDASGNNSATGLQGGSGADKMIGVANVADVLKGNAGNDRLVTGLNDGATAAADNLSGGAGADTFVFAGKDDAVDVKQSSTSTTTSKITDFSYAEGDKIELVFGSVAQALSGSGGTKVTPGALGNAGLVTAANLGAAATAAFADSDQVTSSTQALAANAAVYFTWNDGTSVRSFIAVNDATAGFSATNDLVIEVTGIALKSGDAALGSLTVSDYFA
;
A
#
# COMPACT_ATOMS: atom_id res chain seq x y z
N MET A 1 -48.91 -7.42 -15.27
CA MET A 1 -48.75 -7.84 -16.68
C MET A 1 -47.28 -7.78 -17.07
N ASN A 2 -46.79 -8.70 -17.91
CA ASN A 2 -45.42 -8.69 -18.43
C ASN A 2 -45.44 -8.41 -19.95
N VAL A 3 -44.65 -7.44 -20.41
CA VAL A 3 -44.52 -7.05 -21.82
C VAL A 3 -43.06 -7.12 -22.22
N THR A 4 -42.74 -7.66 -23.39
CA THR A 4 -41.38 -7.63 -23.95
C THR A 4 -41.41 -6.93 -25.30
N THR A 5 -40.54 -5.94 -25.48
CA THR A 5 -40.30 -5.29 -26.77
C THR A 5 -38.90 -5.61 -27.29
N VAL A 6 -38.80 -5.82 -28.61
CA VAL A 6 -37.56 -6.20 -29.30
C VAL A 6 -37.46 -5.35 -30.57
N GLY A 7 -36.29 -4.77 -30.85
CA GLY A 7 -36.02 -4.14 -32.16
C GLY A 7 -35.95 -2.61 -32.14
N THR A 8 -36.70 -1.95 -33.05
CA THR A 8 -36.68 -0.48 -33.29
C THR A 8 -37.43 0.31 -32.21
N PRO A 9 -37.26 1.64 -32.11
CA PRO A 9 -38.00 2.44 -31.14
C PRO A 9 -39.51 2.25 -31.27
N THR A 10 -40.21 2.02 -30.16
CA THR A 10 -41.65 1.72 -30.15
C THR A 10 -42.39 2.47 -29.06
N THR A 11 -43.61 2.92 -29.37
CA THR A 11 -44.57 3.45 -28.39
C THR A 11 -45.52 2.32 -27.99
N LEU A 12 -45.68 2.08 -26.70
CA LEU A 12 -46.60 1.07 -26.18
C LEU A 12 -48.02 1.65 -26.11
N ASN A 13 -49.01 0.94 -26.69
CA ASN A 13 -50.42 1.30 -26.56
C ASN A 13 -50.97 0.76 -25.23
N GLY A 14 -51.22 1.65 -24.27
CA GLY A 14 -51.81 1.29 -22.98
C GLY A 14 -53.34 1.36 -22.94
N ALA A 15 -54.01 1.95 -23.93
CA ALA A 15 -55.43 2.28 -23.89
C ALA A 15 -56.36 1.05 -23.82
N ASP A 16 -55.90 -0.11 -24.29
CA ASP A 16 -56.67 -1.36 -24.27
C ASP A 16 -56.48 -2.16 -22.97
N ILE A 17 -55.68 -1.65 -22.03
CA ILE A 17 -55.33 -2.34 -20.80
C ILE A 17 -56.20 -1.83 -19.65
N GLN A 18 -56.97 -2.73 -19.04
CA GLN A 18 -57.81 -2.43 -17.87
C GLN A 18 -57.60 -3.45 -16.75
N GLY A 19 -57.78 -3.01 -15.50
CA GLY A 19 -57.75 -3.88 -14.32
C GLY A 19 -56.37 -4.42 -13.93
N VAL A 20 -55.28 -3.82 -14.42
CA VAL A 20 -53.91 -4.23 -14.11
C VAL A 20 -53.20 -3.12 -13.34
N GLU A 21 -52.76 -3.43 -12.13
CA GLU A 21 -52.12 -2.48 -11.23
C GLU A 21 -50.60 -2.42 -11.41
N VAL A 22 -49.96 -3.55 -11.73
CA VAL A 22 -48.50 -3.66 -11.89
C VAL A 22 -48.12 -4.05 -13.32
N PHE A 23 -47.30 -3.23 -13.96
CA PHE A 23 -46.72 -3.45 -15.29
C PHE A 23 -45.23 -3.77 -15.19
N ASN A 24 -44.78 -4.86 -15.81
CA ASN A 24 -43.36 -5.15 -16.00
C ASN A 24 -43.06 -5.13 -17.49
N ILE A 25 -42.13 -4.28 -17.92
CA ILE A 25 -41.80 -4.04 -19.31
C ILE A 25 -40.31 -4.34 -19.50
N ARG A 26 -40.02 -5.31 -20.35
CA ARG A 26 -38.67 -5.67 -20.76
C ARG A 26 -38.38 -5.11 -22.14
N VAL A 27 -37.54 -4.08 -22.20
CA VAL A 27 -37.07 -3.49 -23.47
C VAL A 27 -35.73 -4.10 -23.83
N THR A 28 -35.64 -4.73 -25.00
CA THR A 28 -34.38 -5.29 -25.53
C THR A 28 -34.07 -4.65 -26.88
N GLY A 29 -32.89 -4.03 -27.02
CA GLY A 29 -32.54 -3.26 -28.23
C GLY A 29 -32.85 -1.77 -28.08
N ALA A 30 -33.57 -1.18 -29.04
CA ALA A 30 -33.81 0.27 -29.06
C ALA A 30 -34.84 0.73 -28.00
N SER A 31 -34.87 2.04 -27.75
CA SER A 31 -35.69 2.67 -26.70
C SER A 31 -37.20 2.48 -26.89
N ALA A 32 -37.93 2.22 -25.82
CA ALA A 32 -39.39 2.21 -25.82
C ALA A 32 -39.97 3.34 -24.96
N ALA A 33 -41.16 3.81 -25.32
CA ALA A 33 -41.89 4.83 -24.56
C ALA A 33 -43.32 4.38 -24.21
N LEU A 34 -43.80 4.79 -23.02
CA LEU A 34 -45.16 4.55 -22.55
C LEU A 34 -45.74 5.84 -21.95
N ASP A 35 -46.94 6.22 -22.37
CA ASP A 35 -47.77 7.21 -21.68
C ASP A 35 -48.66 6.48 -20.66
N ALA A 36 -48.33 6.60 -19.38
CA ALA A 36 -49.01 5.93 -18.30
C ALA A 36 -50.45 6.42 -18.10
N SER A 37 -50.82 7.60 -18.62
CA SER A 37 -52.20 8.09 -18.59
C SER A 37 -53.16 7.19 -19.39
N THR A 38 -52.61 6.40 -20.33
CA THR A 38 -53.38 5.44 -21.12
C THR A 38 -53.69 4.14 -20.38
N VAL A 39 -53.02 3.86 -19.25
CA VAL A 39 -53.23 2.65 -18.45
C VAL A 39 -54.04 2.99 -17.21
N ALA A 40 -55.33 2.64 -17.20
CA ALA A 40 -56.21 2.97 -16.06
C ALA A 40 -55.89 2.10 -14.82
N GLY A 41 -55.79 2.73 -13.65
CA GLY A 41 -55.67 2.05 -12.35
C GLY A 41 -54.28 1.48 -12.02
N HIS A 42 -53.23 1.86 -12.76
CA HIS A 42 -51.87 1.43 -12.44
C HIS A 42 -51.38 1.98 -11.09
N THR A 43 -50.63 1.17 -10.36
CA THR A 43 -49.91 1.54 -9.13
C THR A 43 -48.41 1.43 -9.30
N GLU A 44 -47.92 0.60 -10.23
CA GLU A 44 -46.49 0.47 -10.52
C GLU A 44 -46.23 0.15 -12.00
N ILE A 45 -45.24 0.83 -12.59
CA ILE A 45 -44.68 0.52 -13.91
C ILE A 45 -43.19 0.24 -13.76
N ASN A 46 -42.77 -0.96 -14.12
CA ASN A 46 -41.42 -1.46 -13.94
C ASN A 46 -40.71 -1.66 -15.29
N ALA A 47 -39.46 -1.23 -15.37
CA ALA A 47 -38.51 -1.77 -16.30
C ALA A 47 -37.92 -3.08 -15.75
N ASP A 48 -38.14 -4.20 -16.43
CA ASP A 48 -37.73 -5.53 -15.99
C ASP A 48 -36.61 -6.09 -16.87
N ARG A 49 -35.37 -6.10 -16.35
CA ARG A 49 -34.17 -6.66 -17.00
C ARG A 49 -34.02 -6.26 -18.46
N GLY A 50 -34.34 -4.99 -18.74
CA GLY A 50 -34.30 -4.39 -20.07
C GLY A 50 -32.93 -3.83 -20.38
N THR A 51 -32.33 -4.24 -21.49
CA THR A 51 -31.04 -3.72 -21.98
C THR A 51 -31.20 -2.45 -22.82
N GLY A 52 -32.42 -2.16 -23.28
CA GLY A 52 -32.80 -0.90 -23.93
C GLY A 52 -33.46 0.09 -22.96
N THR A 53 -33.54 1.35 -23.37
CA THR A 53 -34.16 2.41 -22.56
C THR A 53 -35.67 2.28 -22.49
N LEU A 54 -36.25 2.44 -21.29
CA LEU A 54 -37.69 2.67 -21.10
C LEU A 54 -37.94 4.10 -20.64
N SER A 55 -38.80 4.82 -21.35
CA SER A 55 -39.27 6.17 -20.99
C SER A 55 -40.77 6.15 -20.68
N VAL A 56 -41.15 6.35 -19.43
CA VAL A 56 -42.54 6.46 -18.99
C VAL A 56 -42.92 7.92 -18.80
N THR A 57 -44.10 8.33 -19.24
CA THR A 57 -44.62 9.70 -19.05
C THR A 57 -46.00 9.69 -18.42
N ASN A 58 -46.40 10.81 -17.79
CA ASN A 58 -47.71 10.99 -17.14
C ASN A 58 -48.04 9.91 -16.10
N LEU A 59 -47.04 9.46 -15.33
CA LEU A 59 -47.23 8.52 -14.23
C LEU A 59 -48.14 9.16 -13.17
N ALA A 60 -49.16 8.41 -12.71
CA ALA A 60 -50.17 8.94 -11.81
C ALA A 60 -49.61 9.29 -10.42
N SER A 61 -50.30 10.19 -9.71
CA SER A 61 -49.97 10.51 -8.31
C SER A 61 -50.06 9.26 -7.44
N GLY A 62 -49.02 9.00 -6.64
CA GLY A 62 -48.94 7.81 -5.77
C GLY A 62 -48.47 6.53 -6.46
N ALA A 63 -48.35 6.50 -7.79
CA ALA A 63 -47.78 5.36 -8.50
C ALA A 63 -46.24 5.35 -8.40
N ALA A 64 -45.63 4.18 -8.51
CA ALA A 64 -44.18 4.00 -8.52
C ALA A 64 -43.64 3.67 -9.91
N TYR A 65 -42.45 4.17 -10.21
CA TYR A 65 -41.64 3.65 -11.30
C TYR A 65 -40.60 2.68 -10.75
N GLY A 66 -40.45 1.51 -11.33
CA GLY A 66 -39.49 0.52 -10.86
C GLY A 66 -38.44 0.13 -11.90
N ILE A 67 -37.28 -0.30 -11.41
CA ILE A 67 -36.18 -0.88 -12.17
C ILE A 67 -35.81 -2.20 -11.48
N LYS A 68 -35.95 -3.30 -12.22
CA LYS A 68 -35.70 -4.66 -11.75
C LYS A 68 -34.51 -5.24 -12.50
N GLY A 69 -33.42 -5.47 -11.80
CA GLY A 69 -32.24 -6.17 -12.29
C GLY A 69 -32.30 -7.68 -12.04
N ASP A 70 -31.21 -8.36 -12.37
CA ASP A 70 -30.95 -9.78 -12.10
C ASP A 70 -29.53 -10.04 -11.56
N GLY A 71 -28.78 -8.99 -11.24
CA GLY A 71 -27.39 -9.06 -10.79
C GLY A 71 -26.37 -9.35 -11.88
N VAL A 72 -26.77 -9.55 -13.14
CA VAL A 72 -25.89 -9.99 -14.24
C VAL A 72 -26.02 -9.12 -15.49
N SER A 73 -27.22 -8.66 -15.82
CA SER A 73 -27.52 -7.89 -17.02
C SER A 73 -27.12 -6.41 -16.87
N VAL A 74 -26.49 -5.85 -17.90
CA VAL A 74 -26.32 -4.39 -18.03
C VAL A 74 -27.61 -3.78 -18.57
N LEU A 75 -28.31 -3.00 -17.74
CA LEU A 75 -29.58 -2.37 -18.10
C LEU A 75 -29.37 -1.08 -18.92
N GLY A 76 -30.36 -0.73 -19.74
CA GLY A 76 -30.39 0.54 -20.45
C GLY A 76 -30.68 1.73 -19.52
N ASN A 77 -30.52 2.96 -20.03
CA ASN A 77 -30.90 4.18 -19.29
C ASN A 77 -32.41 4.25 -19.10
N GLN A 78 -32.87 4.71 -17.94
CA GLN A 78 -34.28 4.68 -17.55
C GLN A 78 -34.84 6.09 -17.33
N ALA A 79 -36.07 6.35 -17.76
CA ALA A 79 -36.73 7.64 -17.56
C ALA A 79 -38.20 7.49 -17.16
N ALA A 80 -38.65 8.31 -16.21
CA ALA A 80 -40.05 8.42 -15.82
C ALA A 80 -40.44 9.88 -15.58
N SER A 81 -41.63 10.30 -16.01
CA SER A 81 -42.23 11.58 -15.62
C SER A 81 -43.62 11.41 -15.02
N TYR A 82 -43.90 12.16 -13.96
CA TYR A 82 -45.17 12.20 -13.25
C TYR A 82 -46.08 13.30 -13.79
N VAL A 83 -47.39 13.12 -13.63
CA VAL A 83 -48.39 14.16 -13.90
C VAL A 83 -48.13 15.40 -13.04
N ALA A 84 -48.50 16.58 -13.54
CA ALA A 84 -48.21 17.87 -12.89
C ALA A 84 -48.84 18.04 -11.49
N THR A 85 -49.90 17.28 -11.18
CA THR A 85 -50.57 17.30 -9.88
C THR A 85 -49.95 16.35 -8.85
N ALA A 86 -49.03 15.46 -9.26
CA ALA A 86 -48.33 14.58 -8.34
C ALA A 86 -47.33 15.39 -7.50
N THR A 87 -47.46 15.32 -6.19
CA THR A 87 -46.60 16.04 -5.25
C THR A 87 -45.40 15.22 -4.78
N SER A 88 -45.39 13.92 -5.06
CA SER A 88 -44.28 13.01 -4.76
C SER A 88 -43.98 12.10 -5.95
N ALA A 89 -42.71 11.72 -6.08
CA ALA A 89 -42.25 10.71 -7.02
C ALA A 89 -41.65 9.51 -6.25
N THR A 90 -41.90 8.28 -6.72
CA THR A 90 -41.38 7.05 -6.09
C THR A 90 -40.64 6.22 -7.12
N LEU A 91 -39.37 5.92 -6.84
CA LEU A 91 -38.49 5.08 -7.64
C LEU A 91 -38.15 3.80 -6.85
N ASN A 92 -38.48 2.63 -7.38
CA ASN A 92 -38.13 1.34 -6.80
C ASN A 92 -36.97 0.71 -7.59
N ILE A 93 -35.84 0.46 -6.94
CA ILE A 93 -34.68 -0.20 -7.53
C ILE A 93 -34.51 -1.55 -6.83
N SER A 94 -34.41 -2.64 -7.61
CA SER A 94 -34.37 -3.97 -7.02
C SER A 94 -33.64 -5.01 -7.85
N GLY A 95 -33.21 -6.08 -7.18
CA GLY A 95 -32.77 -7.31 -7.85
C GLY A 95 -31.38 -7.27 -8.47
N GLY A 96 -30.54 -6.28 -8.12
CA GLY A 96 -29.19 -6.18 -8.65
C GLY A 96 -29.14 -5.43 -9.97
N VAL A 97 -29.53 -4.16 -9.94
CA VAL A 97 -29.36 -3.24 -11.06
C VAL A 97 -27.88 -2.87 -11.20
N GLY A 98 -27.33 -2.87 -12.41
CA GLY A 98 -25.94 -2.48 -12.67
C GLY A 98 -24.92 -3.42 -12.01
N PRO A 99 -24.52 -4.51 -12.68
CA PRO A 99 -23.49 -5.42 -12.18
C PRO A 99 -22.21 -4.66 -11.83
N THR A 100 -21.54 -5.05 -10.75
CA THR A 100 -20.27 -4.46 -10.32
C THR A 100 -19.25 -4.45 -11.47
N GLY A 101 -18.59 -3.31 -11.68
CA GLY A 101 -17.57 -3.15 -12.72
C GLY A 101 -18.10 -2.87 -14.13
N THR A 102 -19.40 -2.63 -14.30
CA THR A 102 -20.00 -2.27 -15.60
C THR A 102 -20.55 -0.84 -15.61
N THR A 103 -20.87 -0.30 -16.80
CA THR A 103 -21.54 1.00 -16.92
C THR A 103 -22.97 0.90 -16.39
N ALA A 104 -23.21 1.49 -15.22
CA ALA A 104 -24.53 1.50 -14.59
C ALA A 104 -25.51 2.42 -15.35
N PRO A 105 -26.83 2.10 -15.37
CA PRO A 105 -27.81 2.87 -16.11
C PRO A 105 -28.07 4.24 -15.46
N ASN A 106 -28.11 5.31 -16.27
CA ASN A 106 -28.59 6.60 -15.78
C ASN A 106 -30.11 6.54 -15.57
N VAL A 107 -30.61 7.19 -14.52
CA VAL A 107 -32.02 7.21 -14.16
C VAL A 107 -32.52 8.64 -14.07
N THR A 108 -33.56 8.96 -14.83
CA THR A 108 -34.26 10.25 -14.76
C THR A 108 -35.67 10.07 -14.20
N VAL A 109 -36.01 10.79 -13.14
CA VAL A 109 -37.35 10.85 -12.57
C VAL A 109 -37.78 12.30 -12.49
N ALA A 110 -38.79 12.69 -13.27
CA ALA A 110 -39.25 14.08 -13.37
C ALA A 110 -40.70 14.24 -12.87
N GLY A 111 -41.04 15.43 -12.37
CA GLY A 111 -42.41 15.80 -12.03
C GLY A 111 -42.46 17.28 -11.70
N THR A 112 -43.21 18.07 -12.48
CA THR A 112 -43.23 19.54 -12.32
C THR A 112 -43.96 20.00 -11.06
N GLY A 113 -44.80 19.14 -10.47
CA GLY A 113 -45.44 19.38 -9.17
C GLY A 113 -44.81 18.62 -8.01
N ALA A 114 -43.84 17.74 -8.28
CA ALA A 114 -43.24 16.90 -7.25
C ALA A 114 -42.33 17.74 -6.36
N THR A 115 -42.62 17.78 -5.07
CA THR A 115 -41.79 18.45 -4.05
C THR A 115 -40.97 17.45 -3.24
N THR A 116 -41.35 16.17 -3.28
CA THR A 116 -40.62 15.08 -2.64
C THR A 116 -40.31 13.94 -3.63
N ALA A 117 -39.23 13.20 -3.35
CA ALA A 117 -38.90 11.96 -4.04
C ALA A 117 -38.56 10.86 -3.02
N THR A 118 -38.97 9.63 -3.29
CA THR A 118 -38.59 8.44 -2.52
C THR A 118 -37.90 7.45 -3.44
N ILE A 119 -36.72 6.97 -3.06
CA ILE A 119 -35.91 6.03 -3.79
C ILE A 119 -35.71 4.81 -2.89
N ASN A 120 -36.22 3.66 -3.31
CA ASN A 120 -36.09 2.42 -2.57
C ASN A 120 -35.02 1.53 -3.23
N SER A 121 -34.16 0.90 -2.43
CA SER A 121 -33.19 -0.12 -2.91
C SER A 121 -33.40 -1.43 -2.16
N THR A 122 -33.74 -2.51 -2.87
CA THR A 122 -34.12 -3.81 -2.29
C THR A 122 -33.51 -5.01 -3.05
N GLY A 123 -33.54 -6.19 -2.44
CA GLY A 123 -33.10 -7.45 -3.07
C GLY A 123 -31.59 -7.68 -3.04
N ALA A 124 -30.91 -7.49 -4.18
CA ALA A 124 -29.45 -7.56 -4.27
C ALA A 124 -28.87 -6.13 -4.36
N ALA A 125 -27.56 -5.98 -4.14
CA ALA A 125 -26.88 -4.68 -4.22
C ALA A 125 -27.12 -4.02 -5.59
N ASN A 126 -27.56 -2.76 -5.57
CA ASN A 126 -27.94 -2.02 -6.76
C ASN A 126 -26.94 -0.88 -7.03
N THR A 127 -26.56 -0.72 -8.29
CA THR A 127 -25.73 0.36 -8.81
C THR A 127 -26.45 1.04 -9.97
N ILE A 128 -26.62 2.35 -9.88
CA ILE A 128 -27.11 3.20 -10.98
C ILE A 128 -26.07 4.27 -11.30
N GLY A 129 -26.13 4.81 -12.52
CA GLY A 129 -25.37 6.00 -12.92
C GLY A 129 -25.95 7.27 -12.27
N THR A 130 -25.95 8.38 -13.00
CA THR A 130 -26.57 9.63 -12.53
C THR A 130 -28.04 9.40 -12.19
N LEU A 131 -28.45 9.88 -11.00
CA LEU A 131 -29.86 9.98 -10.64
C LEU A 131 -30.31 11.43 -10.83
N ALA A 132 -31.01 11.68 -11.93
CA ALA A 132 -31.58 12.99 -12.22
C ALA A 132 -33.02 13.06 -11.73
N LEU A 133 -33.29 13.82 -10.68
CA LEU A 133 -34.65 14.10 -10.23
C LEU A 133 -35.28 15.24 -11.04
N GLY A 134 -34.99 15.32 -12.35
CA GLY A 134 -35.53 16.27 -13.34
C GLY A 134 -35.00 17.72 -13.27
N THR A 135 -34.76 18.34 -14.43
CA THR A 135 -34.29 19.74 -14.53
C THR A 135 -35.37 20.79 -14.22
N ALA A 136 -36.64 20.46 -14.48
CA ALA A 136 -37.82 21.29 -14.17
C ALA A 136 -38.51 20.88 -12.85
N SER A 137 -37.84 20.06 -12.04
CA SER A 137 -38.40 19.50 -10.82
C SER A 137 -38.37 20.48 -9.65
N THR A 138 -39.45 20.49 -8.88
CA THR A 138 -39.56 21.26 -7.63
C THR A 138 -39.17 20.45 -6.41
N VAL A 139 -38.52 19.29 -6.59
CA VAL A 139 -38.15 18.40 -5.48
C VAL A 139 -37.16 19.10 -4.55
N THR A 140 -37.64 19.42 -3.34
CA THR A 140 -36.83 20.03 -2.28
C THR A 140 -36.33 19.02 -1.27
N ALA A 141 -36.96 17.85 -1.19
CA ALA A 141 -36.60 16.78 -0.27
C ALA A 141 -36.60 15.41 -0.97
N ALA A 142 -35.58 14.61 -0.74
CA ALA A 142 -35.52 13.23 -1.20
C ALA A 142 -35.25 12.27 -0.03
N THR A 143 -35.82 11.07 -0.11
CA THR A 143 -35.57 9.98 0.84
C THR A 143 -35.03 8.78 0.09
N ILE A 144 -33.92 8.24 0.54
CA ILE A 144 -33.38 6.95 0.11
C ILE A 144 -33.67 5.94 1.22
N ASP A 145 -34.47 4.91 0.90
CA ASP A 145 -34.75 3.77 1.76
C ASP A 145 -34.05 2.53 1.20
N ALA A 146 -32.82 2.31 1.64
CA ALA A 146 -31.98 1.24 1.15
C ALA A 146 -32.00 0.09 2.16
N THR A 147 -32.81 -0.94 1.92
CA THR A 147 -32.70 -2.20 2.69
C THR A 147 -31.51 -3.04 2.22
N THR A 148 -30.99 -2.73 1.04
CA THR A 148 -29.81 -3.35 0.40
C THR A 148 -28.96 -2.28 -0.26
N ASN A 149 -27.67 -2.56 -0.44
CA ASN A 149 -26.71 -1.55 -0.86
C ASN A 149 -27.16 -0.79 -2.12
N LEU A 150 -26.98 0.52 -2.12
CA LEU A 150 -27.26 1.39 -3.25
C LEU A 150 -26.03 2.25 -3.55
N THR A 151 -25.49 2.12 -4.76
CA THR A 151 -24.51 3.07 -5.29
C THR A 151 -25.16 3.89 -6.39
N THR A 152 -25.03 5.22 -6.31
CA THR A 152 -25.53 6.15 -7.32
C THR A 152 -24.40 7.02 -7.85
N GLY A 153 -24.47 7.41 -9.13
CA GLY A 153 -23.76 8.60 -9.61
C GLY A 153 -24.32 9.88 -8.99
N ALA A 154 -23.86 11.04 -9.47
CA ALA A 154 -24.32 12.33 -8.95
C ALA A 154 -25.86 12.42 -8.91
N ILE A 155 -26.42 12.81 -7.76
CA ILE A 155 -27.84 13.16 -7.67
C ILE A 155 -27.98 14.60 -8.18
N THR A 156 -28.75 14.78 -9.26
CA THR A 156 -28.98 16.10 -9.86
C THR A 156 -30.43 16.51 -9.67
N ALA A 157 -30.63 17.61 -8.94
CA ALA A 157 -31.95 18.16 -8.63
C ALA A 157 -31.79 19.63 -8.24
N ALA A 158 -32.21 20.56 -9.10
CA ALA A 158 -31.90 21.99 -8.96
C ALA A 158 -32.50 22.63 -7.69
N ALA A 159 -33.55 22.03 -7.11
CA ALA A 159 -34.23 22.54 -5.92
C ALA A 159 -33.95 21.72 -4.65
N LEU A 160 -33.19 20.61 -4.74
CA LEU A 160 -33.02 19.68 -3.62
C LEU A 160 -32.20 20.31 -2.52
N LYS A 161 -32.73 20.29 -1.29
CA LYS A 161 -32.12 20.86 -0.09
C LYS A 161 -31.81 19.81 0.97
N THR A 162 -32.73 18.84 1.14
CA THR A 162 -32.65 17.84 2.19
C THR A 162 -32.62 16.43 1.60
N LEU A 163 -31.66 15.63 2.02
CA LEU A 163 -31.60 14.21 1.70
C LEU A 163 -31.69 13.39 2.99
N THR A 164 -32.66 12.50 3.06
CA THR A 164 -32.77 11.52 4.15
C THR A 164 -32.32 10.16 3.64
N VAL A 165 -31.49 9.45 4.40
CA VAL A 165 -31.06 8.08 4.09
C VAL A 165 -31.44 7.17 5.25
N LYS A 166 -32.07 6.04 4.95
CA LYS A 166 -32.46 5.04 5.94
C LYS A 166 -32.34 3.62 5.40
N GLY A 167 -32.48 2.65 6.29
CA GLY A 167 -32.44 1.23 5.96
C GLY A 167 -31.08 0.58 6.23
N ALA A 168 -30.99 -0.73 6.04
CA ALA A 168 -29.83 -1.53 6.42
C ALA A 168 -28.70 -1.60 5.38
N GLY A 169 -28.97 -1.22 4.13
CA GLY A 169 -28.00 -1.21 3.05
C GLY A 169 -27.06 -0.01 3.13
N ALA A 170 -25.79 -0.23 2.75
CA ALA A 170 -24.83 0.85 2.58
C ALA A 170 -25.22 1.73 1.39
N VAL A 171 -25.10 3.04 1.53
CA VAL A 171 -25.47 4.00 0.47
C VAL A 171 -24.27 4.84 0.05
N ASN A 172 -23.88 4.77 -1.22
CA ASN A 172 -22.85 5.62 -1.80
C ASN A 172 -23.49 6.62 -2.77
N LEU A 173 -23.46 7.90 -2.41
CA LEU A 173 -24.15 8.99 -3.11
C LEU A 173 -23.34 9.64 -4.24
N SER A 174 -22.25 8.99 -4.66
CA SER A 174 -21.31 9.35 -5.74
C SER A 174 -19.92 9.66 -5.23
N THR A 175 -18.92 9.39 -6.08
CA THR A 175 -17.55 9.90 -5.97
C THR A 175 -17.42 11.37 -6.40
N THR A 176 -18.45 11.94 -7.01
CA THR A 176 -18.52 13.34 -7.40
C THR A 176 -19.31 14.16 -6.39
N ALA A 177 -18.98 15.44 -6.26
CA ALA A 177 -19.66 16.33 -5.34
C ALA A 177 -21.17 16.41 -5.62
N LEU A 178 -21.97 16.34 -4.56
CA LEU A 178 -23.40 16.66 -4.62
C LEU A 178 -23.62 18.13 -5.04
N ALA A 179 -24.81 18.39 -5.59
CA ALA A 179 -25.22 19.74 -5.98
C ALA A 179 -25.22 20.71 -4.80
N THR A 180 -24.78 21.95 -5.02
CA THR A 180 -24.57 22.98 -3.98
C THR A 180 -25.82 23.36 -3.18
N THR A 181 -26.99 22.99 -3.68
CA THR A 181 -28.28 23.25 -3.02
C THR A 181 -28.56 22.25 -1.88
N VAL A 182 -27.92 21.08 -1.87
CA VAL A 182 -28.16 20.00 -0.90
C VAL A 182 -27.43 20.30 0.40
N THR A 183 -28.03 21.12 1.27
CA THR A 183 -27.39 21.63 2.49
C THR A 183 -27.60 20.77 3.74
N SER A 184 -28.46 19.76 3.68
CA SER A 184 -28.78 18.90 4.82
C SER A 184 -28.87 17.45 4.40
N ILE A 185 -28.12 16.60 5.09
CA ILE A 185 -28.16 15.15 4.92
C ILE A 185 -28.41 14.52 6.29
N ASP A 186 -29.43 13.67 6.38
CA ASP A 186 -29.77 12.94 7.61
C ASP A 186 -29.85 11.45 7.31
N ALA A 187 -28.85 10.72 7.78
CA ALA A 187 -28.71 9.28 7.69
C ALA A 187 -28.86 8.58 9.06
N SER A 188 -29.40 9.27 10.07
CA SER A 188 -29.53 8.73 11.45
C SER A 188 -30.32 7.43 11.56
N ALA A 189 -31.12 7.07 10.54
CA ALA A 189 -31.88 5.83 10.45
C ALA A 189 -31.27 4.79 9.48
N ASN A 190 -30.04 5.02 9.00
CA ASN A 190 -29.29 4.07 8.19
C ASN A 190 -28.34 3.26 9.08
N THR A 191 -28.26 1.95 8.86
CA THR A 191 -27.35 1.07 9.62
C THR A 191 -26.26 0.46 8.73
N GLY A 192 -26.25 0.77 7.44
CA GLY A 192 -25.27 0.24 6.48
C GLY A 192 -24.06 1.14 6.25
N GLY A 193 -24.15 2.41 6.67
CA GLY A 193 -23.17 3.47 6.41
C GLY A 193 -23.48 4.23 5.12
N VAL A 194 -23.19 5.53 5.12
CA VAL A 194 -23.39 6.44 4.00
C VAL A 194 -22.07 7.08 3.58
N THR A 195 -21.74 7.00 2.30
CA THR A 195 -20.60 7.71 1.70
C THR A 195 -21.08 8.91 0.89
N VAL A 196 -20.54 10.08 1.21
CA VAL A 196 -20.91 11.37 0.62
C VAL A 196 -19.67 12.16 0.23
N VAL A 197 -19.70 12.77 -0.95
CA VAL A 197 -18.77 13.84 -1.34
C VAL A 197 -19.52 15.16 -1.37
N SER A 198 -19.16 16.06 -0.46
CA SER A 198 -19.67 17.43 -0.40
C SER A 198 -18.68 18.40 -1.02
N GLY A 199 -19.04 18.97 -2.17
CA GLY A 199 -18.27 20.04 -2.82
C GLY A 199 -18.56 21.44 -2.25
N HIS A 200 -19.43 21.55 -1.24
CA HIS A 200 -19.86 22.82 -0.67
C HIS A 200 -20.18 22.71 0.84
N LYS A 201 -20.39 23.85 1.51
CA LYS A 201 -20.72 23.90 2.94
C LYS A 201 -22.05 23.19 3.23
N GLN A 202 -21.98 22.11 3.99
CA GLN A 202 -23.17 21.48 4.58
C GLN A 202 -23.61 22.27 5.82
N SER A 203 -24.91 22.54 5.92
CA SER A 203 -25.50 23.06 7.16
C SER A 203 -25.71 21.93 8.17
N ALA A 204 -26.09 20.74 7.71
CA ALA A 204 -26.24 19.57 8.56
C ALA A 204 -25.80 18.30 7.83
N PHE A 205 -25.07 17.45 8.55
CA PHE A 205 -24.81 16.06 8.19
C PHE A 205 -24.93 15.25 9.48
N THR A 206 -25.73 14.20 9.45
CA THR A 206 -25.80 13.21 10.52
C THR A 206 -25.68 11.85 9.86
N GLY A 207 -24.62 11.09 10.15
CA GLY A 207 -24.55 9.69 9.72
C GLY A 207 -25.40 8.78 10.60
N GLY A 208 -25.29 7.48 10.35
CA GLY A 208 -26.12 6.42 10.92
C GLY A 208 -25.42 5.66 12.03
N THR A 209 -25.66 4.35 12.09
CA THR A 209 -24.93 3.41 12.96
C THR A 209 -23.91 2.56 12.20
N GLY A 210 -23.76 2.79 10.90
CA GLY A 210 -22.78 2.12 10.05
C GLY A 210 -21.50 2.96 9.96
N ASN A 211 -20.53 2.53 9.16
CA ASN A 211 -19.34 3.35 8.94
C ASN A 211 -19.64 4.41 7.88
N ASP A 212 -19.85 5.64 8.32
CA ASP A 212 -20.16 6.77 7.46
C ASP A 212 -18.87 7.46 6.97
N LYS A 213 -18.93 8.04 5.76
CA LYS A 213 -17.83 8.84 5.19
C LYS A 213 -18.36 10.13 4.61
N LEU A 214 -17.91 11.25 5.15
CA LEU A 214 -18.13 12.58 4.59
C LEU A 214 -16.83 13.13 4.04
N THR A 215 -16.76 13.32 2.72
CA THR A 215 -15.65 14.01 2.05
C THR A 215 -16.00 15.48 1.85
N ILE A 216 -15.10 16.38 2.23
CA ILE A 216 -15.27 17.83 2.13
C ILE A 216 -14.17 18.45 1.24
N GLY A 217 -14.57 19.39 0.39
CA GLY A 217 -13.70 20.17 -0.49
C GLY A 217 -13.19 21.48 0.13
N THR A 218 -13.15 22.57 -0.66
CA THR A 218 -12.58 23.92 -0.38
C THR A 218 -13.21 24.71 0.79
N ILE A 219 -13.98 24.07 1.66
CA ILE A 219 -15.01 24.72 2.46
C ILE A 219 -14.50 25.19 3.82
N VAL A 220 -14.89 26.40 4.21
CA VAL A 220 -14.81 26.88 5.58
C VAL A 220 -16.12 26.57 6.30
N TYR A 221 -16.09 25.70 7.30
CA TYR A 221 -17.22 25.52 8.20
C TYR A 221 -17.20 26.61 9.28
N ASP A 222 -18.37 27.08 9.68
CA ASP A 222 -18.57 28.02 10.78
C ASP A 222 -19.51 27.41 11.85
N ALA A 223 -19.90 28.21 12.84
CA ALA A 223 -20.76 27.78 13.93
C ALA A 223 -22.15 27.26 13.49
N SER A 224 -22.60 27.59 12.28
CA SER A 224 -23.92 27.21 11.79
C SER A 224 -23.98 25.75 11.35
N ALA A 225 -22.84 25.15 11.03
CA ALA A 225 -22.81 23.76 10.62
C ALA A 225 -23.00 22.81 11.81
N LYS A 226 -23.58 21.64 11.55
CA LYS A 226 -23.76 20.54 12.50
C LYS A 226 -23.41 19.25 11.78
N ILE A 227 -22.21 18.73 12.02
CA ILE A 227 -21.66 17.60 11.28
C ILE A 227 -21.37 16.50 12.29
N ALA A 228 -22.17 15.45 12.28
CA ALA A 228 -22.01 14.29 13.13
C ALA A 228 -21.83 13.04 12.27
N GLY A 229 -20.76 12.27 12.49
CA GLY A 229 -20.58 10.99 11.80
C GLY A 229 -21.60 9.94 12.25
N GLY A 230 -22.04 9.98 13.51
CA GLY A 230 -23.05 9.05 14.02
C GLY A 230 -22.45 8.10 15.04
N ASP A 231 -23.01 6.90 15.12
CA ASP A 231 -22.37 5.74 15.76
C ASP A 231 -21.65 4.94 14.67
N GLY A 232 -20.49 4.35 14.97
CA GLY A 232 -19.75 3.58 13.97
C GLY A 232 -18.27 3.90 14.03
N THR A 233 -17.54 3.59 12.97
CA THR A 233 -16.20 4.11 12.74
C THR A 233 -16.26 5.06 11.55
N ASP A 234 -16.45 6.35 11.85
CA ASP A 234 -16.80 7.32 10.83
C ASP A 234 -15.58 8.09 10.32
N THR A 235 -15.58 8.38 9.02
CA THR A 235 -14.48 9.05 8.31
C THR A 235 -14.86 10.46 7.90
N LEU A 236 -14.10 11.45 8.37
CA LEU A 236 -14.11 12.79 7.81
C LEU A 236 -12.92 12.92 6.85
N ALA A 237 -13.20 13.01 5.55
CA ALA A 237 -12.18 13.12 4.52
C ALA A 237 -12.02 14.56 4.02
N ILE A 238 -10.80 15.09 4.02
CA ILE A 238 -10.48 16.42 3.49
C ILE A 238 -9.74 16.21 2.18
N ALA A 239 -10.36 16.53 1.05
CA ALA A 239 -9.81 16.23 -0.28
C ALA A 239 -9.09 17.42 -0.95
N ASP A 240 -9.19 18.62 -0.39
CA ASP A 240 -8.78 19.87 -1.03
C ASP A 240 -7.73 20.66 -0.22
N ASP A 241 -6.74 21.19 -0.93
CA ASP A 241 -5.56 21.91 -0.43
C ASP A 241 -5.80 23.38 -0.07
N THR A 242 -6.99 23.93 -0.30
CA THR A 242 -7.40 25.28 0.11
C THR A 242 -8.40 25.30 1.27
N SER A 243 -9.10 24.18 1.49
CA SER A 243 -9.95 23.92 2.66
C SER A 243 -9.39 24.38 4.02
N THR A 244 -9.90 25.47 4.59
CA THR A 244 -9.56 25.94 5.95
C THR A 244 -10.60 25.46 6.97
N VAL A 245 -10.98 24.18 6.88
CA VAL A 245 -12.24 23.58 7.40
C VAL A 245 -12.69 24.08 8.77
N PHE A 246 -11.76 24.41 9.66
CA PHE A 246 -12.08 24.57 11.06
C PHE A 246 -11.81 25.98 11.58
N THR A 247 -12.84 26.84 11.54
CA THR A 247 -12.91 27.91 12.53
C THR A 247 -13.03 27.30 13.93
N THR A 248 -12.55 27.97 14.98
CA THR A 248 -12.70 27.50 16.37
C THR A 248 -14.16 27.16 16.70
N ALA A 249 -15.10 27.92 16.17
CA ALA A 249 -16.52 27.72 16.38
C ALA A 249 -17.09 26.52 15.59
N ALA A 250 -16.53 26.17 14.43
CA ALA A 250 -16.96 25.01 13.66
C ALA A 250 -16.54 23.69 14.32
N LYS A 251 -15.33 23.62 14.89
CA LYS A 251 -14.81 22.41 15.56
C LYS A 251 -15.75 21.88 16.63
N ALA A 252 -16.35 22.78 17.41
CA ALA A 252 -17.29 22.44 18.48
C ALA A 252 -18.59 21.78 17.97
N ASN A 253 -18.86 21.83 16.66
CA ASN A 253 -20.05 21.28 16.03
C ASN A 253 -19.74 20.11 15.08
N ILE A 254 -18.53 19.55 15.19
CA ILE A 254 -18.08 18.38 14.45
C ILE A 254 -17.78 17.29 15.48
N SER A 255 -18.45 16.14 15.37
CA SER A 255 -18.39 15.07 16.37
C SER A 255 -18.64 13.69 15.75
N GLY A 256 -18.31 12.62 16.49
CA GLY A 256 -18.54 11.24 16.07
C GLY A 256 -17.77 10.90 14.80
N PHE A 257 -16.52 11.34 14.69
CA PHE A 257 -15.61 10.91 13.64
C PHE A 257 -14.37 10.35 14.31
N GLU A 258 -14.01 9.13 13.93
CA GLU A 258 -12.87 8.39 14.49
C GLU A 258 -11.69 8.41 13.52
N ILE A 259 -11.95 8.55 12.22
CA ILE A 259 -10.92 8.57 11.18
C ILE A 259 -10.88 9.94 10.51
N LEU A 260 -9.70 10.55 10.52
CA LEU A 260 -9.39 11.66 9.63
C LEU A 260 -8.75 11.09 8.37
N GLU A 261 -9.34 11.36 7.20
CA GLU A 261 -8.69 11.09 5.92
C GLU A 261 -8.20 12.41 5.32
N VAL A 262 -6.94 12.45 4.92
CA VAL A 262 -6.33 13.64 4.30
C VAL A 262 -5.92 13.33 2.87
N GLY A 263 -6.31 14.20 1.95
CA GLY A 263 -5.90 14.24 0.56
C GLY A 263 -5.70 15.70 0.12
N GLY A 264 -4.86 15.90 -0.89
CA GLY A 264 -4.53 17.24 -1.41
C GLY A 264 -3.09 17.70 -1.13
N ALA A 265 -2.68 18.81 -1.76
CA ALA A 265 -1.33 19.36 -1.70
C ALA A 265 -1.05 20.20 -0.44
N SER A 266 0.20 20.19 0.04
CA SER A 266 0.83 21.26 0.85
C SER A 266 0.03 21.79 2.05
N LYS A 267 -0.45 20.91 2.93
CA LYS A 267 -1.22 21.29 4.12
C LYS A 267 -0.70 20.74 5.43
N THR A 268 -0.88 21.55 6.46
CA THR A 268 -0.68 21.15 7.86
C THR A 268 -2.03 20.89 8.53
N TYR A 269 -2.22 19.66 9.00
CA TYR A 269 -3.36 19.23 9.78
C TYR A 269 -2.93 19.11 11.25
N ASP A 270 -3.70 19.70 12.17
CA ASP A 270 -3.54 19.45 13.60
C ASP A 270 -4.50 18.32 13.98
N PHE A 271 -3.98 17.14 14.31
CA PHE A 271 -4.78 15.95 14.61
C PHE A 271 -5.59 16.11 15.90
N THR A 272 -5.21 17.05 16.78
CA THR A 272 -5.98 17.38 17.99
C THR A 272 -7.07 18.43 17.75
N ALA A 273 -7.20 18.93 16.51
CA ALA A 273 -8.23 19.91 16.15
C ALA A 273 -9.66 19.37 16.29
N LEU A 274 -9.84 18.06 16.19
CA LEU A 274 -11.10 17.36 16.41
C LEU A 274 -10.90 16.34 17.53
N THR A 275 -11.91 16.21 18.38
CA THR A 275 -11.92 15.21 19.45
C THR A 275 -12.48 13.89 18.94
N GLY A 276 -11.99 12.77 19.44
CA GLY A 276 -12.49 11.43 19.09
C GLY A 276 -11.71 10.73 17.98
N LEU A 277 -10.79 11.42 17.30
CA LEU A 277 -9.95 10.82 16.28
C LEU A 277 -9.04 9.74 16.87
N THR A 278 -9.11 8.54 16.29
CA THR A 278 -8.35 7.34 16.64
C THR A 278 -7.62 6.72 15.45
N GLY A 279 -7.82 7.24 14.23
CA GLY A 279 -7.12 6.77 13.03
C GLY A 279 -6.84 7.89 12.03
N LEU A 280 -5.78 7.72 11.25
CA LEU A 280 -5.41 8.60 10.16
C LEU A 280 -5.30 7.81 8.85
N ASN A 281 -6.04 8.24 7.83
CA ASN A 281 -5.87 7.76 6.48
C ASN A 281 -5.21 8.85 5.62
N LEU A 282 -4.18 8.47 4.87
CA LEU A 282 -3.46 9.33 3.94
C LEU A 282 -3.83 8.89 2.52
N ALA A 283 -4.78 9.60 1.90
CA ALA A 283 -5.09 9.47 0.49
C ALA A 283 -4.04 10.20 -0.36
N ALA A 284 -4.22 10.26 -1.68
CA ALA A 284 -3.25 10.86 -2.58
C ALA A 284 -2.98 12.32 -2.18
N ALA A 285 -1.72 12.62 -1.81
CA ALA A 285 -1.29 13.93 -1.37
C ALA A 285 0.13 14.24 -1.85
N THR A 286 0.38 15.49 -2.22
CA THR A 286 1.70 15.93 -2.71
C THR A 286 2.53 16.60 -1.63
N SER A 287 2.09 16.69 -0.36
CA SER A 287 2.91 17.16 0.79
C SER A 287 2.06 17.27 2.06
N ALA A 288 1.52 16.14 2.52
CA ALA A 288 0.73 16.15 3.75
C ALA A 288 1.65 16.35 4.97
N THR A 289 1.30 17.28 5.84
CA THR A 289 1.91 17.45 7.17
C THR A 289 0.84 17.24 8.23
N VAL A 290 1.01 16.25 9.09
CA VAL A 290 0.11 16.00 10.22
C VAL A 290 0.87 16.23 11.52
N ASN A 291 0.36 17.15 12.33
CA ASN A 291 0.90 17.53 13.62
C ASN A 291 0.08 16.96 14.77
N LYS A 292 0.76 16.70 15.89
CA LYS A 292 0.16 16.23 17.14
C LYS A 292 -0.63 14.93 16.97
N LEU A 293 -0.14 14.03 16.12
CA LEU A 293 -0.71 12.70 16.01
C LEU A 293 -0.56 12.01 17.38
N GLY A 294 -1.63 11.42 17.92
CA GLY A 294 -1.54 10.71 19.19
C GLY A 294 -0.56 9.53 19.09
N ALA A 295 0.17 9.24 20.17
CA ALA A 295 1.02 8.05 20.23
C ALA A 295 0.21 6.78 19.90
N ALA A 296 0.80 5.85 19.16
CA ALA A 296 0.16 4.61 18.70
C ALA A 296 -1.11 4.77 17.83
N THR A 297 -1.43 5.98 17.35
CA THR A 297 -2.52 6.17 16.38
C THR A 297 -2.15 5.46 15.07
N PRO A 298 -2.95 4.50 14.58
CA PRO A 298 -2.70 3.85 13.31
C PRO A 298 -2.78 4.85 12.16
N VAL A 299 -1.76 4.82 11.29
CA VAL A 299 -1.72 5.59 10.05
C VAL A 299 -1.75 4.64 8.87
N THR A 300 -2.72 4.79 7.98
CA THR A 300 -2.81 4.01 6.74
C THR A 300 -2.59 4.90 5.53
N VAL A 301 -1.56 4.62 4.73
CA VAL A 301 -1.32 5.27 3.44
C VAL A 301 -2.05 4.48 2.36
N THR A 302 -3.07 5.09 1.77
CA THR A 302 -3.96 4.44 0.80
C THR A 302 -3.69 4.83 -0.65
N ALA A 303 -2.76 5.76 -0.89
CA ALA A 303 -2.29 6.14 -2.21
C ALA A 303 -0.91 6.81 -2.15
N ASP A 304 -0.26 6.93 -3.31
CA ASP A 304 1.11 7.47 -3.41
C ASP A 304 1.27 8.87 -2.81
N GLN A 305 2.37 9.05 -2.11
CA GLN A 305 2.85 10.30 -1.51
C GLN A 305 4.12 10.75 -2.24
N THR A 306 3.96 11.41 -3.39
CA THR A 306 5.02 11.55 -4.41
C THR A 306 6.07 12.63 -4.13
N THR A 307 5.93 13.40 -3.06
CA THR A 307 6.74 14.60 -2.82
C THR A 307 7.28 14.65 -1.39
N GLY A 308 6.43 14.39 -0.39
CA GLY A 308 6.83 14.25 0.99
C GLY A 308 5.65 14.04 1.92
N LEU A 309 5.88 13.34 3.01
CA LEU A 309 4.91 13.03 4.04
C LEU A 309 5.56 13.39 5.38
N THR A 310 5.00 14.37 6.09
CA THR A 310 5.43 14.72 7.43
C THR A 310 4.39 14.25 8.44
N ILE A 311 4.80 13.42 9.40
CA ILE A 311 3.97 12.97 10.50
C ILE A 311 4.70 13.28 11.80
N ASN A 312 4.18 14.23 12.56
CA ASN A 312 4.72 14.61 13.86
C ASN A 312 3.85 14.01 14.96
N VAL A 313 4.35 12.96 15.60
CA VAL A 313 3.76 12.37 16.80
C VAL A 313 3.84 13.39 17.94
N ASN A 314 2.75 13.52 18.68
CA ASN A 314 2.62 14.51 19.74
C ASN A 314 3.71 14.29 20.80
N ASP A 315 4.38 15.37 21.19
CA ASP A 315 5.47 15.37 22.17
C ASP A 315 6.69 14.49 21.84
N ALA A 316 6.81 13.92 20.64
CA ALA A 316 7.94 13.05 20.29
C ALA A 316 9.31 13.76 20.32
N THR A 317 9.34 15.08 20.13
CA THR A 317 10.58 15.85 20.24
C THR A 317 10.96 16.21 21.68
N ASN A 318 10.15 15.83 22.68
CA ASN A 318 10.45 16.08 24.09
C ASN A 318 11.53 15.08 24.54
N PRO A 319 12.73 15.52 24.95
CA PRO A 319 13.84 14.63 25.30
C PRO A 319 13.59 13.77 26.55
N LEU A 320 12.52 14.02 27.30
CA LEU A 320 12.10 13.18 28.44
C LEU A 320 11.26 11.97 28.02
N ASN A 321 10.70 11.99 26.82
CA ASN A 321 10.01 10.86 26.22
C ASN A 321 11.04 10.00 25.48
N THR A 322 10.96 8.69 25.65
CA THR A 322 11.96 7.72 25.14
C THR A 322 11.31 6.48 24.54
N THR A 323 10.02 6.54 24.25
CA THR A 323 9.20 5.43 23.74
C THR A 323 8.27 5.87 22.62
N ASP A 324 8.59 6.98 21.95
CA ASP A 324 7.75 7.53 20.90
C ASP A 324 7.80 6.64 19.67
N SER A 325 6.61 6.33 19.16
CA SER A 325 6.45 5.42 18.04
C SER A 325 5.44 5.90 17.03
N LEU A 326 5.72 5.56 15.77
CA LEU A 326 4.82 5.73 14.63
C LEU A 326 4.59 4.37 13.99
N THR A 327 3.34 4.03 13.69
CA THR A 327 3.00 2.87 12.87
C THR A 327 2.40 3.35 11.55
N LEU A 328 3.08 3.02 10.46
CA LEU A 328 2.71 3.33 9.09
C LEU A 328 2.32 2.05 8.35
N THR A 329 1.05 1.90 8.03
CA THR A 329 0.55 0.84 7.15
C THR A 329 0.51 1.35 5.71
N LEU A 330 1.20 0.66 4.81
CA LEU A 330 1.16 0.90 3.37
C LEU A 330 0.13 -0.08 2.80
N ASP A 331 -1.05 0.41 2.44
CA ASP A 331 -2.15 -0.42 1.93
C ASP A 331 -3.05 0.40 1.01
N LYS A 332 -2.87 0.24 -0.30
CA LYS A 332 -3.64 0.99 -1.30
C LYS A 332 -5.10 0.54 -1.29
N ALA A 333 -5.96 1.34 -0.65
CA ALA A 333 -7.38 1.05 -0.52
C ALA A 333 -8.08 0.98 -1.90
N GLY A 334 -8.94 -0.03 -2.09
CA GLY A 334 -9.99 0.01 -3.10
C GLY A 334 -9.77 -0.76 -4.41
N ALA A 335 -8.77 -1.63 -4.54
CA ALA A 335 -8.63 -2.46 -5.73
C ALA A 335 -9.07 -3.91 -5.48
N ALA A 336 -10.34 -4.20 -5.79
CA ALA A 336 -10.83 -5.58 -5.97
C ALA A 336 -10.19 -6.29 -7.20
N ASN A 337 -9.05 -5.81 -7.70
CA ASN A 337 -8.21 -6.45 -8.70
C ASN A 337 -6.74 -6.04 -8.51
N ALA A 338 -5.90 -7.07 -8.29
CA ALA A 338 -4.44 -7.17 -8.19
C ALA A 338 -3.55 -6.02 -8.71
N THR A 339 -2.39 -5.80 -8.07
CA THR A 339 -1.23 -4.90 -8.39
C THR A 339 -1.14 -3.54 -7.67
N SER A 340 -1.86 -3.34 -6.57
CA SER A 340 -1.90 -2.02 -5.93
C SER A 340 -0.85 -1.85 -4.82
N ILE A 341 0.27 -1.21 -5.18
CA ILE A 341 1.32 -0.75 -4.24
C ILE A 341 1.21 0.75 -3.92
N VAL A 342 1.91 1.16 -2.86
CA VAL A 342 2.04 2.54 -2.37
C VAL A 342 3.49 2.98 -2.37
N THR A 343 3.76 4.18 -2.92
CA THR A 343 5.05 4.87 -2.77
C THR A 343 4.97 6.02 -1.78
N VAL A 344 5.87 6.05 -0.80
CA VAL A 344 6.15 7.19 0.08
C VAL A 344 7.51 7.77 -0.28
N ALA A 345 7.50 8.88 -1.02
CA ALA A 345 8.71 9.46 -1.60
C ALA A 345 9.67 10.06 -0.54
N ASN A 346 9.13 10.52 0.58
CA ASN A 346 9.94 11.06 1.67
C ASN A 346 9.12 11.06 2.96
N LEU A 347 9.51 10.26 3.94
CA LEU A 347 8.91 10.29 5.28
C LEU A 347 9.74 11.17 6.22
N THR A 348 9.10 12.16 6.81
CA THR A 348 9.65 13.01 7.87
C THR A 348 8.88 12.79 9.17
N SER A 349 9.57 12.30 10.20
CA SER A 349 9.05 12.21 11.55
C SER A 349 10.17 12.39 12.57
N ASN A 350 10.06 13.45 13.38
CA ASN A 350 11.10 13.84 14.33
C ASN A 350 10.84 13.26 15.71
N GLY A 351 11.90 12.86 16.41
CA GLY A 351 11.86 12.47 17.82
C GLY A 351 11.38 11.05 18.09
N LEU A 352 11.08 10.25 17.07
CA LEU A 352 10.72 8.84 17.26
C LEU A 352 11.89 8.03 17.84
N GLU A 353 11.59 7.03 18.65
CA GLU A 353 12.48 5.91 18.97
C GLU A 353 12.18 4.67 18.12
N THR A 354 10.92 4.46 17.75
CA THR A 354 10.47 3.31 16.94
C THR A 354 9.62 3.75 15.74
N LEU A 355 9.98 3.25 14.55
CA LEU A 355 9.13 3.33 13.36
C LEU A 355 8.67 1.91 13.01
N ASN A 356 7.36 1.66 13.02
CA ASN A 356 6.78 0.43 12.50
C ASN A 356 6.26 0.68 11.07
N ILE A 357 6.64 -0.18 10.13
CA ILE A 357 6.14 -0.19 8.76
C ILE A 357 5.40 -1.52 8.55
N VAL A 358 4.13 -1.44 8.15
CA VAL A 358 3.31 -2.60 7.77
C VAL A 358 3.13 -2.56 6.26
N SER A 359 3.81 -3.43 5.53
CA SER A 359 3.66 -3.58 4.08
C SER A 359 2.50 -4.52 3.77
N SER A 360 1.35 -3.95 3.44
CA SER A 360 0.11 -4.65 3.14
C SER A 360 -0.30 -4.41 1.67
N GLY A 361 -1.35 -5.09 1.23
CA GLY A 361 -1.81 -5.09 -0.15
C GLY A 361 -1.72 -6.47 -0.79
N VAL A 362 -2.09 -6.55 -2.07
CA VAL A 362 -2.03 -7.80 -2.82
C VAL A 362 -0.68 -7.87 -3.53
N SER A 363 0.26 -8.63 -2.99
CA SER A 363 1.39 -9.13 -3.77
C SER A 363 0.85 -10.14 -4.76
N ALA A 364 0.64 -9.72 -6.00
CA ALA A 364 0.49 -10.68 -7.06
C ALA A 364 1.82 -11.45 -7.09
N ASN A 365 1.76 -12.75 -6.80
CA ASN A 365 2.86 -13.67 -7.02
C ASN A 365 3.21 -13.67 -8.51
N VAL A 366 4.02 -12.69 -8.93
CA VAL A 366 4.46 -12.48 -10.29
C VAL A 366 5.96 -12.31 -10.24
N ALA A 367 6.66 -13.22 -10.90
CA ALA A 367 8.09 -13.21 -11.12
C ALA A 367 8.55 -12.05 -12.02
N SER A 368 8.11 -10.81 -11.75
CA SER A 368 8.46 -9.61 -12.51
C SER A 368 8.99 -8.54 -11.57
N ALA A 369 10.31 -8.38 -11.61
CA ALA A 369 11.04 -7.38 -10.85
C ALA A 369 10.57 -5.95 -11.15
N THR A 370 10.54 -5.12 -10.08
CA THR A 370 10.70 -3.65 -10.02
C THR A 370 9.48 -2.73 -9.87
N THR A 371 8.22 -3.18 -9.91
CA THR A 371 7.06 -2.26 -9.77
C THR A 371 5.95 -2.72 -8.83
N ASP A 372 6.13 -3.82 -8.10
CA ASP A 372 5.06 -4.45 -7.31
C ASP A 372 5.36 -4.45 -5.80
N ASP A 373 6.35 -3.67 -5.37
CA ASP A 373 6.67 -3.45 -3.96
C ASP A 373 6.00 -2.18 -3.44
N ASN A 374 5.55 -2.18 -2.19
CA ASN A 374 5.44 -0.90 -1.48
C ASN A 374 6.82 -0.24 -1.40
N VAL A 375 6.88 1.09 -1.51
CA VAL A 375 8.16 1.80 -1.56
C VAL A 375 8.19 2.90 -0.52
N VAL A 376 9.30 2.99 0.23
CA VAL A 376 9.67 4.17 1.01
C VAL A 376 11.06 4.61 0.54
N THR A 377 11.15 5.70 -0.22
CA THR A 377 12.41 6.06 -0.91
C THR A 377 13.40 6.86 -0.06
N THR A 378 12.96 7.49 1.03
CA THR A 378 13.87 8.07 2.03
C THR A 378 13.16 8.32 3.35
N LEU A 379 13.90 8.18 4.46
CA LEU A 379 13.48 8.55 5.81
C LEU A 379 14.14 9.87 6.24
N ALA A 380 13.91 10.97 5.51
CA ALA A 380 14.71 12.20 5.65
C ALA A 380 14.64 12.84 7.05
N GLY A 381 13.47 12.75 7.72
CA GLY A 381 13.29 13.32 9.06
C GLY A 381 13.92 12.50 10.19
N LEU A 382 14.36 11.27 9.93
CA LEU A 382 14.92 10.41 10.96
C LEU A 382 16.41 10.69 11.22
N SER A 383 17.06 11.45 10.34
CA SER A 383 18.47 11.86 10.48
C SER A 383 18.77 12.60 11.78
N THR A 384 17.79 13.31 12.34
CA THR A 384 17.86 14.05 13.60
C THR A 384 17.10 13.41 14.75
N SER A 385 16.47 12.23 14.53
CA SER A 385 15.65 11.54 15.52
C SER A 385 16.44 10.61 16.44
N ASN A 386 15.78 10.08 17.47
CA ASN A 386 16.31 9.08 18.39
C ASN A 386 16.07 7.63 17.92
N VAL A 387 15.70 7.44 16.65
CA VAL A 387 15.26 6.14 16.14
C VAL A 387 16.36 5.11 16.36
N ASN A 388 16.01 4.03 17.06
CA ASN A 388 16.86 2.88 17.30
C ASN A 388 16.28 1.60 16.68
N LEU A 389 14.99 1.60 16.35
CA LEU A 389 14.29 0.47 15.78
C LEU A 389 13.38 0.91 14.62
N ILE A 390 13.58 0.29 13.47
CA ILE A 390 12.62 0.25 12.36
C ILE A 390 12.12 -1.19 12.29
N ASN A 391 10.85 -1.41 12.59
CA ASN A 391 10.24 -2.73 12.57
C ASN A 391 9.36 -2.87 11.32
N ILE A 392 9.52 -3.96 10.57
CA ILE A 392 8.85 -4.20 9.30
C ILE A 392 8.03 -5.49 9.42
N THR A 393 6.77 -5.41 9.02
CA THR A 393 5.82 -6.53 9.01
C THR A 393 4.97 -6.51 7.75
N GLY A 394 4.15 -7.54 7.54
CA GLY A 394 3.13 -7.56 6.49
C GLY A 394 3.39 -8.61 5.41
N GLY A 395 2.42 -8.73 4.49
CA GLY A 395 2.39 -9.76 3.46
C GLY A 395 2.80 -9.30 2.08
N SER A 396 3.08 -8.00 1.90
CA SER A 396 3.51 -7.46 0.62
C SER A 396 4.99 -7.10 0.59
N ASP A 397 5.59 -7.21 -0.59
CA ASP A 397 6.97 -6.81 -0.84
C ASP A 397 7.18 -5.33 -0.47
N LEU A 398 8.37 -5.01 0.05
CA LEU A 398 8.73 -3.66 0.48
C LEU A 398 10.15 -3.30 0.02
N THR A 399 10.26 -2.20 -0.72
CA THR A 399 11.53 -1.50 -0.92
C THR A 399 11.65 -0.34 0.07
N LEU A 400 12.68 -0.36 0.90
CA LEU A 400 12.99 0.69 1.88
C LEU A 400 14.40 1.25 1.63
N THR A 401 14.49 2.55 1.36
CA THR A 401 15.76 3.28 1.37
C THR A 401 15.77 4.22 2.58
N THR A 402 16.77 4.08 3.46
CA THR A 402 16.81 4.86 4.71
C THR A 402 17.20 6.31 4.47
N GLY A 403 18.14 6.58 3.56
CA GLY A 403 18.83 7.87 3.50
C GLY A 403 19.83 8.02 4.66
N ALA A 404 20.09 9.23 5.12
CA ALA A 404 21.10 9.48 6.16
C ALA A 404 20.55 9.37 7.58
N ILE A 405 20.74 8.22 8.25
CA ILE A 405 20.50 8.09 9.70
C ILE A 405 21.84 8.22 10.46
N ASN A 406 21.89 9.12 11.44
CA ASN A 406 23.11 9.46 12.20
C ASN A 406 23.32 8.67 13.49
N LYS A 407 22.43 7.71 13.79
CA LYS A 407 22.51 6.83 14.97
C LYS A 407 22.48 5.38 14.52
N ILE A 408 22.98 4.50 15.39
CA ILE A 408 22.82 3.06 15.21
C ILE A 408 21.32 2.74 15.20
N VAL A 409 20.87 2.07 14.15
CA VAL A 409 19.49 1.64 13.96
C VAL A 409 19.44 0.16 13.65
N ASN A 410 18.50 -0.54 14.29
CA ASN A 410 18.13 -1.89 13.93
C ASN A 410 16.91 -1.85 13.01
N ILE A 411 17.03 -2.39 11.81
CA ILE A 411 15.96 -2.59 10.85
C ILE A 411 15.60 -4.07 10.89
N VAL A 412 14.39 -4.39 11.34
CA VAL A 412 13.98 -5.74 11.73
C VAL A 412 12.73 -6.14 10.96
N GLY A 413 12.89 -7.10 10.05
CA GLY A 413 11.85 -7.65 9.19
C GLY A 413 11.36 -9.04 9.58
N THR A 414 11.68 -9.55 10.78
CA THR A 414 11.43 -10.95 11.19
C THR A 414 9.97 -11.41 11.10
N ASN A 415 9.03 -10.47 10.98
CA ASN A 415 7.59 -10.71 10.88
C ASN A 415 7.02 -10.30 9.50
N ALA A 416 7.87 -9.94 8.54
CA ALA A 416 7.51 -9.74 7.15
C ALA A 416 7.50 -11.09 6.42
N THR A 417 6.50 -11.27 5.56
CA THR A 417 6.34 -12.47 4.72
C THR A 417 6.46 -12.17 3.23
N GLY A 418 6.34 -10.90 2.82
CA GLY A 418 6.78 -10.43 1.51
C GLY A 418 8.29 -10.18 1.48
N ASN A 419 8.87 -10.09 0.29
CA ASN A 419 10.29 -9.84 0.10
C ASN A 419 10.66 -8.41 0.53
N LEU A 420 11.80 -8.26 1.19
CA LEU A 420 12.33 -6.98 1.61
C LEU A 420 13.52 -6.59 0.74
N THR A 421 13.51 -5.39 0.18
CA THR A 421 14.70 -4.74 -0.38
C THR A 421 15.06 -3.56 0.51
N ILE A 422 16.14 -3.67 1.28
CA ILE A 422 16.57 -2.64 2.25
C ILE A 422 17.90 -2.02 1.79
N ASP A 423 17.85 -0.74 1.46
CA ASP A 423 19.02 0.09 1.17
C ASP A 423 19.35 0.99 2.36
N ALA A 424 20.28 0.53 3.20
CA ALA A 424 20.82 1.30 4.32
C ALA A 424 22.12 2.04 3.96
N SER A 425 22.60 1.98 2.71
CA SER A 425 23.92 2.47 2.30
C SER A 425 24.13 3.97 2.50
N GLY A 426 23.03 4.72 2.67
CA GLY A 426 23.05 6.16 2.98
C GLY A 426 23.24 6.51 4.45
N ASN A 427 23.17 5.55 5.38
CA ASN A 427 23.32 5.82 6.81
C ASN A 427 24.76 6.21 7.18
N ASN A 428 24.93 6.89 8.31
CA ASN A 428 26.23 7.36 8.82
C ASN A 428 26.75 6.54 10.01
N SER A 429 26.07 5.47 10.38
CA SER A 429 26.37 4.66 11.56
C SER A 429 26.08 3.20 11.28
N ALA A 430 26.71 2.31 12.05
CA ALA A 430 26.47 0.88 12.00
C ALA A 430 24.98 0.54 12.08
N THR A 431 24.59 -0.48 11.32
CA THR A 431 23.20 -0.93 11.20
C THR A 431 23.07 -2.42 11.49
N GLY A 432 22.01 -2.77 12.20
CA GLY A 432 21.53 -4.15 12.24
C GLY A 432 20.43 -4.31 11.20
N LEU A 433 20.60 -5.18 10.22
CA LEU A 433 19.62 -5.51 9.18
C LEU A 433 19.19 -6.96 9.37
N GLN A 434 17.89 -7.19 9.51
CA GLN A 434 17.31 -8.52 9.63
C GLN A 434 16.14 -8.64 8.65
N GLY A 435 16.19 -9.61 7.74
CA GLY A 435 15.14 -9.94 6.79
C GLY A 435 13.91 -10.60 7.44
N GLY A 436 12.96 -11.02 6.63
CA GLY A 436 11.77 -11.79 6.96
C GLY A 436 11.87 -13.24 6.51
N SER A 437 10.78 -13.76 5.95
CA SER A 437 10.73 -15.12 5.38
C SER A 437 10.76 -15.15 3.85
N GLY A 438 10.94 -13.98 3.21
CA GLY A 438 10.99 -13.80 1.77
C GLY A 438 12.43 -13.93 1.23
N ALA A 439 12.63 -13.78 -0.07
CA ALA A 439 13.97 -13.68 -0.65
C ALA A 439 14.46 -12.24 -0.55
N ASP A 440 15.13 -11.91 0.54
CA ASP A 440 15.43 -10.54 0.91
C ASP A 440 16.74 -10.04 0.31
N LYS A 441 16.82 -8.73 0.08
CA LYS A 441 17.99 -8.03 -0.46
C LYS A 441 18.34 -6.89 0.46
N MET A 442 19.52 -6.92 1.04
CA MET A 442 19.92 -5.91 2.01
C MET A 442 21.35 -5.43 1.74
N ILE A 443 21.57 -4.14 1.88
CA ILE A 443 22.92 -3.55 1.84
C ILE A 443 23.18 -2.74 3.10
N GLY A 444 24.32 -3.05 3.74
CA GLY A 444 24.88 -2.31 4.86
C GLY A 444 25.46 -0.96 4.46
N VAL A 445 26.13 -0.35 5.42
CA VAL A 445 26.75 0.95 5.33
C VAL A 445 28.23 0.80 5.02
N ALA A 446 28.74 1.61 4.09
CA ALA A 446 30.16 1.57 3.78
C ALA A 446 31.03 1.95 4.99
N ASN A 447 32.13 1.20 5.18
CA ASN A 447 33.21 1.47 6.12
C ASN A 447 32.82 1.47 7.61
N VAL A 448 31.70 0.86 7.98
CA VAL A 448 31.28 0.66 9.38
C VAL A 448 30.89 -0.80 9.60
N ALA A 449 30.90 -1.27 10.86
CA ALA A 449 30.65 -2.67 11.16
C ALA A 449 29.13 -2.92 11.26
N ASP A 450 28.58 -3.62 10.27
CA ASP A 450 27.16 -3.95 10.23
C ASP A 450 26.87 -5.40 10.67
N VAL A 451 25.60 -5.66 11.00
CA VAL A 451 25.09 -7.00 11.24
C VAL A 451 23.98 -7.28 10.25
N LEU A 452 24.16 -8.24 9.36
CA LEU A 452 23.17 -8.62 8.34
C LEU A 452 22.68 -10.05 8.60
N LYS A 453 21.35 -10.23 8.67
CA LYS A 453 20.73 -11.55 8.81
C LYS A 453 19.60 -11.74 7.82
N GLY A 454 19.70 -12.70 6.91
CA GLY A 454 18.64 -13.02 5.94
C GLY A 454 17.39 -13.60 6.61
N ASN A 455 17.61 -14.61 7.46
CA ASN A 455 16.62 -15.46 8.12
C ASN A 455 16.15 -16.65 7.27
N ALA A 456 15.07 -16.54 6.52
CA ALA A 456 14.61 -17.65 5.69
C ALA A 456 14.26 -17.13 4.30
N GLY A 457 14.60 -17.90 3.27
CA GLY A 457 14.53 -17.43 1.89
C GLY A 457 15.90 -17.48 1.24
N ASN A 458 15.98 -17.14 -0.03
CA ASN A 458 17.27 -17.07 -0.73
C ASN A 458 17.74 -15.61 -0.64
N ASP A 459 18.46 -15.29 0.40
CA ASP A 459 18.77 -13.93 0.77
C ASP A 459 20.04 -13.43 0.08
N ARG A 460 20.11 -12.11 -0.09
CA ARG A 460 21.27 -11.42 -0.65
C ARG A 460 21.74 -10.35 0.31
N LEU A 461 22.91 -10.59 0.89
CA LEU A 461 23.48 -9.77 1.96
C LEU A 461 24.72 -9.04 1.45
N VAL A 462 24.61 -7.74 1.24
CA VAL A 462 25.71 -6.89 0.75
C VAL A 462 26.31 -6.12 1.92
N THR A 463 27.60 -6.26 2.17
CA THR A 463 28.31 -5.59 3.29
C THR A 463 28.27 -4.06 3.25
N GLY A 464 27.96 -3.47 2.10
CA GLY A 464 28.09 -2.03 1.83
C GLY A 464 29.06 -1.80 0.66
N LEU A 465 29.03 -0.61 0.04
CA LEU A 465 29.98 -0.26 -1.03
C LEU A 465 31.18 0.52 -0.47
N ASN A 466 32.20 -0.20 0.01
CA ASN A 466 33.43 0.47 0.44
C ASN A 466 34.06 1.26 -0.72
N ASP A 467 34.65 2.41 -0.41
CA ASP A 467 35.18 3.39 -1.36
C ASP A 467 36.71 3.52 -1.28
N GLY A 468 37.35 2.54 -0.66
CA GLY A 468 38.79 2.51 -0.46
C GLY A 468 39.27 2.99 0.91
N ALA A 469 38.37 3.41 1.80
CA ALA A 469 38.67 3.66 3.20
C ALA A 469 38.85 2.36 4.00
N THR A 470 39.29 2.47 5.26
CA THR A 470 39.48 1.31 6.15
C THR A 470 38.14 0.63 6.40
N ALA A 471 37.96 -0.54 5.79
CA ALA A 471 36.78 -1.35 5.99
C ALA A 471 36.69 -1.84 7.45
N ALA A 472 35.46 -1.88 7.95
CA ALA A 472 35.12 -2.45 9.25
C ALA A 472 34.57 -3.88 9.05
N ALA A 473 34.66 -4.72 10.08
CA ALA A 473 34.21 -6.10 9.99
C ALA A 473 32.70 -6.22 10.18
N ASP A 474 32.04 -6.79 9.17
CA ASP A 474 30.61 -7.10 9.21
C ASP A 474 30.36 -8.50 9.73
N ASN A 475 29.16 -8.74 10.27
CA ASN A 475 28.71 -10.06 10.69
C ASN A 475 27.47 -10.47 9.90
N LEU A 476 27.61 -11.48 9.04
CA LEU A 476 26.60 -11.94 8.11
C LEU A 476 26.10 -13.33 8.50
N SER A 477 24.79 -13.52 8.45
CA SER A 477 24.11 -14.80 8.65
C SER A 477 23.04 -14.94 7.57
N GLY A 478 23.16 -15.95 6.70
CA GLY A 478 22.16 -16.19 5.65
C GLY A 478 20.85 -16.67 6.28
N GLY A 479 20.96 -17.72 7.10
CA GLY A 479 19.83 -18.42 7.66
C GLY A 479 19.49 -19.65 6.82
N ALA A 480 18.21 -19.89 6.58
CA ALA A 480 17.74 -21.05 5.83
C ALA A 480 17.40 -20.69 4.39
N GLY A 481 18.16 -21.21 3.42
CA GLY A 481 17.92 -21.04 2.00
C GLY A 481 19.24 -20.94 1.23
N ALA A 482 19.17 -20.71 -0.08
CA ALA A 482 20.37 -20.55 -0.89
C ALA A 482 20.82 -19.09 -0.86
N ASP A 483 21.65 -18.74 0.13
CA ASP A 483 22.00 -17.35 0.43
C ASP A 483 23.23 -16.87 -0.35
N THR A 484 23.28 -15.58 -0.65
CA THR A 484 24.40 -14.95 -1.33
C THR A 484 25.01 -13.86 -0.46
N PHE A 485 26.25 -14.08 -0.03
CA PHE A 485 27.07 -13.13 0.73
C PHE A 485 27.92 -12.31 -0.25
N VAL A 486 27.63 -11.02 -0.34
CA VAL A 486 28.16 -10.15 -1.38
C VAL A 486 29.15 -9.15 -0.80
N PHE A 487 30.37 -9.22 -1.30
CA PHE A 487 31.42 -8.22 -1.05
C PHE A 487 31.51 -7.35 -2.30
N ALA A 488 30.89 -6.17 -2.26
CA ALA A 488 30.78 -5.28 -3.41
C ALA A 488 31.47 -3.93 -3.20
N GLY A 489 32.14 -3.40 -4.21
CA GLY A 489 32.70 -2.05 -4.17
C GLY A 489 32.68 -1.36 -5.53
N LYS A 490 33.37 -0.23 -5.62
CA LYS A 490 33.24 0.69 -6.75
C LYS A 490 34.16 0.34 -7.93
N ASP A 491 35.30 -0.32 -7.68
CA ASP A 491 36.30 -0.73 -8.66
C ASP A 491 37.13 -1.94 -8.20
N ASP A 492 37.91 -2.52 -9.11
CA ASP A 492 38.61 -3.80 -8.91
C ASP A 492 39.62 -3.81 -7.75
N ALA A 493 40.24 -2.66 -7.48
CA ALA A 493 41.23 -2.49 -6.43
C ALA A 493 40.61 -2.29 -5.03
N VAL A 494 39.29 -2.05 -4.91
CA VAL A 494 38.59 -1.78 -3.64
C VAL A 494 37.89 -3.01 -3.07
N ASP A 495 37.39 -3.92 -3.89
CA ASP A 495 36.56 -5.03 -3.39
C ASP A 495 37.35 -6.10 -2.66
N VAL A 496 38.61 -6.31 -3.06
CA VAL A 496 39.46 -7.32 -2.45
C VAL A 496 39.92 -6.87 -1.05
N LYS A 497 39.93 -5.57 -0.74
CA LYS A 497 40.31 -5.08 0.60
C LYS A 497 39.16 -4.86 1.59
N GLN A 498 37.92 -5.21 1.22
CA GLN A 498 36.75 -4.94 2.07
C GLN A 498 36.75 -5.69 3.39
N SER A 499 37.49 -6.79 3.48
CA SER A 499 37.73 -7.49 4.72
C SER A 499 39.16 -7.99 4.67
N SER A 500 40.03 -7.53 5.57
CA SER A 500 41.45 -7.86 5.51
C SER A 500 42.02 -8.09 6.91
N THR A 501 43.25 -8.60 6.97
CA THR A 501 43.91 -8.83 8.26
C THR A 501 44.50 -7.55 8.87
N SER A 502 44.54 -6.44 8.11
CA SER A 502 45.10 -5.17 8.58
C SER A 502 44.12 -4.34 9.41
N THR A 503 42.82 -4.62 9.34
CA THR A 503 41.79 -3.95 10.16
C THR A 503 41.12 -4.98 11.07
N THR A 504 40.07 -5.61 10.57
CA THR A 504 39.28 -6.69 11.19
C THR A 504 38.59 -7.45 10.06
N THR A 505 38.34 -8.75 10.22
CA THR A 505 37.71 -9.58 9.19
C THR A 505 36.21 -9.69 9.37
N SER A 506 35.45 -9.40 8.31
CA SER A 506 34.04 -9.75 8.22
C SER A 506 33.85 -11.26 8.38
N LYS A 507 32.69 -11.63 8.91
CA LYS A 507 32.37 -12.99 9.31
C LYS A 507 31.07 -13.45 8.67
N ILE A 508 31.08 -14.65 8.09
CA ILE A 508 29.88 -15.40 7.73
C ILE A 508 29.69 -16.50 8.78
N THR A 509 28.54 -16.53 9.45
CA THR A 509 28.33 -17.37 10.63
C THR A 509 27.76 -18.76 10.35
N ASP A 510 27.15 -18.96 9.19
CA ASP A 510 26.28 -20.12 8.92
C ASP A 510 26.36 -20.65 7.47
N PHE A 511 27.43 -20.33 6.72
CA PHE A 511 27.58 -20.78 5.33
C PHE A 511 27.34 -22.28 5.16
N SER A 512 26.45 -22.64 4.23
CA SER A 512 25.95 -23.98 3.99
C SER A 512 25.92 -24.35 2.51
N TYR A 513 26.85 -25.22 2.08
CA TYR A 513 26.84 -25.74 0.72
C TYR A 513 25.53 -26.50 0.39
N ALA A 514 24.98 -27.20 1.38
CA ALA A 514 23.81 -28.04 1.18
C ALA A 514 22.54 -27.25 0.89
N GLU A 515 22.45 -26.03 1.42
CA GLU A 515 21.32 -25.11 1.17
C GLU A 515 21.54 -24.29 -0.11
N GLY A 516 22.79 -24.14 -0.54
CA GLY A 516 23.15 -23.56 -1.84
C GLY A 516 23.92 -22.25 -1.75
N ASP A 517 24.45 -21.92 -0.57
CA ASP A 517 25.09 -20.63 -0.30
C ASP A 517 26.25 -20.32 -1.24
N LYS A 518 26.44 -19.03 -1.50
CA LYS A 518 27.51 -18.49 -2.33
C LYS A 518 28.13 -17.23 -1.75
N ILE A 519 29.43 -17.08 -1.99
CA ILE A 519 30.15 -15.82 -1.87
C ILE A 519 30.19 -15.17 -3.26
N GLU A 520 29.86 -13.89 -3.35
CA GLU A 520 29.91 -13.14 -4.60
C GLU A 520 30.76 -11.88 -4.44
N LEU A 521 31.58 -11.59 -5.44
CA LEU A 521 32.36 -10.36 -5.54
C LEU A 521 31.80 -9.53 -6.70
N VAL A 522 31.39 -8.29 -6.45
CA VAL A 522 30.66 -7.46 -7.44
C VAL A 522 31.14 -6.02 -7.47
N PHE A 523 31.59 -5.56 -8.65
CA PHE A 523 31.84 -4.15 -8.91
C PHE A 523 30.61 -3.46 -9.48
N GLY A 524 30.21 -2.34 -8.89
CA GLY A 524 29.17 -1.50 -9.47
C GLY A 524 28.52 -0.51 -8.51
N SER A 525 27.33 -0.05 -8.89
CA SER A 525 26.50 0.81 -8.05
C SER A 525 25.72 -0.01 -7.01
N VAL A 526 25.16 0.68 -6.00
CA VAL A 526 24.33 0.06 -4.95
C VAL A 526 23.20 -0.77 -5.56
N ALA A 527 22.49 -0.21 -6.55
CA ALA A 527 21.43 -0.90 -7.27
C ALA A 527 21.90 -2.19 -7.99
N GLN A 528 23.12 -2.21 -8.52
CA GLN A 528 23.68 -3.40 -9.17
C GLN A 528 24.06 -4.46 -8.13
N ALA A 529 24.70 -4.02 -7.04
CA ALA A 529 25.04 -4.88 -5.92
C ALA A 529 23.80 -5.50 -5.27
N LEU A 530 22.70 -4.77 -5.08
CA LEU A 530 21.43 -5.28 -4.53
C LEU A 530 20.66 -6.17 -5.51
N SER A 531 20.63 -5.84 -6.80
CA SER A 531 19.87 -6.63 -7.78
C SER A 531 20.58 -7.90 -8.24
N GLY A 532 21.89 -8.01 -8.01
CA GLY A 532 22.73 -9.10 -8.54
C GLY A 532 22.88 -9.07 -10.07
N SER A 533 22.52 -7.95 -10.70
CA SER A 533 22.45 -7.76 -12.15
C SER A 533 23.18 -6.49 -12.58
N GLY A 534 23.77 -6.49 -13.78
CA GLY A 534 24.43 -5.33 -14.38
C GLY A 534 25.84 -5.03 -13.88
N GLY A 535 26.18 -5.42 -12.65
CA GLY A 535 27.53 -5.30 -12.09
C GLY A 535 28.54 -6.27 -12.71
N THR A 536 29.83 -5.93 -12.62
CA THR A 536 30.90 -6.85 -13.04
C THR A 536 31.18 -7.82 -11.90
N LYS A 537 30.90 -9.11 -12.11
CA LYS A 537 31.19 -10.15 -11.13
C LYS A 537 32.63 -10.65 -11.28
N VAL A 538 33.30 -10.89 -10.16
CA VAL A 538 34.61 -11.55 -10.14
C VAL A 538 34.50 -12.90 -9.46
N THR A 539 34.80 -13.93 -10.24
CA THR A 539 34.88 -15.29 -9.75
C THR A 539 36.36 -15.70 -9.72
N PRO A 540 36.88 -16.20 -8.59
CA PRO A 540 38.26 -16.69 -8.53
C PRO A 540 38.52 -17.78 -9.59
N GLY A 541 39.71 -17.79 -10.19
CA GLY A 541 40.08 -18.79 -11.19
C GLY A 541 40.30 -20.19 -10.61
N ALA A 542 40.60 -20.29 -9.30
CA ALA A 542 40.78 -21.52 -8.56
C ALA A 542 40.47 -21.31 -7.07
N LEU A 543 40.16 -22.40 -6.36
CA LEU A 543 39.99 -22.40 -4.90
C LEU A 543 40.83 -23.53 -4.30
N GLY A 544 41.95 -23.17 -3.66
CA GLY A 544 42.79 -24.10 -2.90
C GLY A 544 42.26 -24.38 -1.50
N ASN A 545 42.76 -25.44 -0.88
CA ASN A 545 42.53 -25.77 0.52
C ASN A 545 43.86 -26.08 1.20
N ALA A 546 44.37 -25.12 1.98
CA ALA A 546 45.63 -25.23 2.71
C ALA A 546 45.53 -26.03 4.02
N GLY A 547 44.32 -26.50 4.39
CA GLY A 547 44.11 -27.29 5.60
C GLY A 547 44.40 -26.51 6.88
N LEU A 548 45.07 -27.15 7.85
CA LEU A 548 45.39 -26.56 9.15
C LEU A 548 46.74 -25.83 9.14
N VAL A 549 46.68 -24.53 9.40
CA VAL A 549 47.85 -23.66 9.56
C VAL A 549 47.99 -23.24 11.02
N THR A 550 49.16 -23.49 11.60
CA THR A 550 49.50 -23.01 12.95
C THR A 550 50.42 -21.80 12.82
N ALA A 551 49.97 -20.64 13.28
CA ALA A 551 50.71 -19.39 13.18
C ALA A 551 50.36 -18.44 14.34
N ALA A 552 51.23 -17.46 14.60
CA ALA A 552 51.07 -16.54 15.73
C ALA A 552 49.94 -15.50 15.56
N ASN A 553 49.53 -15.22 14.32
CA ASN A 553 48.45 -14.28 13.99
C ASN A 553 47.83 -14.64 12.62
N LEU A 554 46.66 -14.08 12.33
CA LEU A 554 45.91 -14.36 11.10
C LEU A 554 46.70 -14.01 9.83
N GLY A 555 47.41 -12.88 9.81
CA GLY A 555 48.21 -12.48 8.66
C GLY A 555 49.32 -13.48 8.33
N ALA A 556 49.98 -14.02 9.36
CA ALA A 556 50.97 -15.09 9.21
C ALA A 556 50.33 -16.41 8.75
N ALA A 557 49.11 -16.72 9.22
CA ALA A 557 48.37 -17.89 8.78
C ALA A 557 47.98 -17.77 7.29
N ALA A 558 47.44 -16.63 6.88
CA ALA A 558 47.09 -16.34 5.48
C ALA A 558 48.33 -16.36 4.59
N THR A 559 49.45 -15.78 5.03
CA THR A 559 50.74 -15.84 4.30
C THR A 559 51.18 -17.29 4.05
N ALA A 560 51.07 -18.15 5.06
CA ALA A 560 51.41 -19.57 4.92
C ALA A 560 50.43 -20.32 3.99
N ALA A 561 49.13 -20.05 4.10
CA ALA A 561 48.13 -20.62 3.20
C ALA A 561 48.32 -20.18 1.73
N PHE A 562 48.80 -18.96 1.50
CA PHE A 562 49.16 -18.48 0.15
C PHE A 562 50.45 -19.10 -0.37
N ALA A 563 51.39 -19.48 0.51
CA ALA A 563 52.63 -20.13 0.11
C ALA A 563 52.43 -21.62 -0.20
N ASP A 564 51.43 -22.25 0.41
CA ASP A 564 51.08 -23.65 0.21
C ASP A 564 49.55 -23.85 0.28
N SER A 565 48.89 -23.75 -0.87
CA SER A 565 47.43 -23.75 -0.97
C SER A 565 46.80 -25.15 -1.11
N ASP A 566 47.58 -26.23 -0.98
CA ASP A 566 47.14 -27.62 -1.15
C ASP A 566 47.60 -28.48 0.03
N GLN A 567 46.66 -28.93 0.86
CA GLN A 567 46.94 -29.77 2.03
C GLN A 567 47.30 -31.23 1.71
N VAL A 568 47.06 -31.72 0.49
CA VAL A 568 47.23 -33.13 0.10
C VAL A 568 48.66 -33.39 -0.36
N THR A 569 49.22 -32.49 -1.14
CA THR A 569 50.60 -32.57 -1.63
C THR A 569 51.51 -31.69 -0.80
N SER A 570 52.58 -32.25 -0.22
CA SER A 570 53.55 -31.46 0.54
C SER A 570 54.61 -30.86 -0.39
N SER A 571 54.46 -29.60 -0.78
CA SER A 571 55.45 -28.80 -1.51
C SER A 571 55.08 -27.31 -1.44
N THR A 572 55.96 -26.37 -1.73
CA THR A 572 55.56 -24.95 -1.74
C THR A 572 54.68 -24.67 -2.97
N GLN A 573 53.35 -24.78 -2.82
CA GLN A 573 52.36 -24.59 -3.87
C GLN A 573 51.71 -23.22 -3.73
N ALA A 574 52.44 -22.21 -4.19
CA ALA A 574 51.99 -20.83 -4.07
C ALA A 574 50.65 -20.63 -4.80
N LEU A 575 49.73 -19.93 -4.13
CA LEU A 575 48.44 -19.53 -4.68
C LEU A 575 48.66 -18.65 -5.92
N ALA A 576 47.97 -18.97 -7.01
CA ALA A 576 48.05 -18.20 -8.24
C ALA A 576 47.36 -16.83 -8.09
N ALA A 577 47.72 -15.88 -8.97
CA ALA A 577 46.99 -14.62 -9.09
C ALA A 577 45.51 -14.88 -9.43
N ASN A 578 44.60 -14.09 -8.86
CA ASN A 578 43.14 -14.25 -9.01
C ASN A 578 42.58 -15.60 -8.51
N ALA A 579 43.26 -16.26 -7.57
CA ALA A 579 42.74 -17.46 -6.92
C ALA A 579 42.32 -17.19 -5.47
N ALA A 580 41.58 -18.13 -4.90
CA ALA A 580 41.16 -18.12 -3.50
C ALA A 580 41.73 -19.32 -2.76
N VAL A 581 41.82 -19.22 -1.44
CA VAL A 581 42.26 -20.31 -0.57
C VAL A 581 41.38 -20.41 0.67
N TYR A 582 40.92 -21.62 0.96
CA TYR A 582 40.34 -21.98 2.25
C TYR A 582 41.44 -22.49 3.18
N PHE A 583 41.42 -22.05 4.44
CA PHE A 583 42.34 -22.53 5.46
C PHE A 583 41.72 -22.46 6.86
N THR A 584 42.22 -23.30 7.75
CA THR A 584 41.92 -23.25 9.18
C THR A 584 43.15 -22.75 9.93
N TRP A 585 42.98 -21.79 10.82
CA TRP A 585 44.07 -21.21 11.60
C TRP A 585 43.92 -21.62 13.07
N ASN A 586 44.98 -22.20 13.62
CA ASN A 586 45.16 -22.42 15.05
C ASN A 586 46.12 -21.37 15.61
N ASP A 587 45.61 -20.53 16.50
CA ASP A 587 46.40 -19.51 17.22
C ASP A 587 47.05 -20.04 18.51
N GLY A 588 46.87 -21.33 18.80
CA GLY A 588 47.28 -22.00 20.03
C GLY A 588 46.17 -22.09 21.08
N THR A 589 45.07 -21.37 20.90
CA THR A 589 43.92 -21.32 21.83
C THR A 589 42.59 -21.65 21.18
N SER A 590 42.42 -21.35 19.90
CA SER A 590 41.21 -21.59 19.11
C SER A 590 41.54 -21.94 17.67
N VAL A 591 40.66 -22.71 17.03
CA VAL A 591 40.73 -23.02 15.60
C VAL A 591 39.58 -22.30 14.90
N ARG A 592 39.91 -21.46 13.91
CA ARG A 592 38.95 -20.70 13.11
C ARG A 592 39.17 -20.97 11.62
N SER A 593 38.12 -20.86 10.82
CA SER A 593 38.18 -21.12 9.38
C SER A 593 38.07 -19.82 8.60
N PHE A 594 38.81 -19.72 7.50
CA PHE A 594 38.87 -18.53 6.67
C PHE A 594 38.85 -18.89 5.19
N ILE A 595 38.26 -18.01 4.38
CA ILE A 595 38.45 -17.96 2.93
C ILE A 595 39.18 -16.66 2.64
N ALA A 596 40.23 -16.74 1.84
CA ALA A 596 40.94 -15.58 1.34
C ALA A 596 40.96 -15.53 -0.18
N VAL A 597 40.83 -14.35 -0.76
CA VAL A 597 40.82 -14.13 -2.22
C VAL A 597 41.93 -13.15 -2.58
N ASN A 598 42.74 -13.53 -3.58
CA ASN A 598 43.87 -12.72 -4.00
C ASN A 598 43.48 -11.55 -4.92
N ASP A 599 44.12 -10.40 -4.73
CA ASP A 599 43.94 -9.12 -5.44
C ASP A 599 44.50 -9.07 -6.87
N ALA A 600 44.60 -10.22 -7.53
CA ALA A 600 45.29 -10.40 -8.81
C ALA A 600 46.83 -10.20 -8.77
N THR A 601 47.42 -9.91 -7.61
CA THR A 601 48.87 -9.81 -7.43
C THR A 601 49.39 -10.98 -6.61
N ALA A 602 50.27 -11.81 -7.16
CA ALA A 602 50.75 -13.01 -6.46
C ALA A 602 51.39 -12.69 -5.09
N GLY A 603 51.05 -13.51 -4.08
CA GLY A 603 51.51 -13.37 -2.71
C GLY A 603 50.50 -12.65 -1.81
N PHE A 604 50.53 -12.96 -0.51
CA PHE A 604 49.55 -12.39 0.42
C PHE A 604 49.83 -10.91 0.73
N SER A 605 48.81 -10.08 0.62
CA SER A 605 48.74 -8.69 1.01
C SER A 605 47.71 -8.49 2.11
N ALA A 606 48.18 -8.21 3.32
CA ALA A 606 47.32 -7.93 4.48
C ALA A 606 46.37 -6.74 4.30
N THR A 607 46.61 -5.89 3.30
CA THR A 607 45.85 -4.67 3.01
C THR A 607 44.97 -4.79 1.78
N ASN A 608 45.32 -5.64 0.82
CA ASN A 608 44.60 -5.74 -0.45
C ASN A 608 43.84 -7.04 -0.62
N ASP A 609 44.28 -8.14 -0.01
CA ASP A 609 43.61 -9.43 -0.16
C ASP A 609 42.40 -9.53 0.77
N LEU A 610 41.36 -10.20 0.26
CA LEU A 610 40.10 -10.40 0.96
C LEU A 610 40.33 -11.55 1.91
N VAL A 611 39.93 -11.41 3.17
CA VAL A 611 39.97 -12.48 4.17
C VAL A 611 38.66 -12.46 4.93
N ILE A 612 37.87 -13.51 4.80
CA ILE A 612 36.56 -13.66 5.43
C ILE A 612 36.66 -14.77 6.45
N GLU A 613 36.20 -14.51 7.68
CA GLU A 613 36.02 -15.58 8.67
C GLU A 613 34.77 -16.38 8.33
N VAL A 614 34.93 -17.69 8.16
CA VAL A 614 33.85 -18.65 7.86
C VAL A 614 33.84 -19.79 8.89
N THR A 615 34.17 -19.48 10.15
CA THR A 615 34.18 -20.46 11.23
C THR A 615 32.80 -21.11 11.38
N GLY A 616 32.72 -22.43 11.14
CA GLY A 616 31.47 -23.18 11.15
C GLY A 616 30.94 -23.56 9.77
N ILE A 617 31.65 -23.18 8.68
CA ILE A 617 31.29 -23.50 7.30
C ILE A 617 30.97 -24.99 7.09
N ALA A 618 29.81 -25.27 6.52
CA ALA A 618 29.42 -26.60 6.07
C ALA A 618 29.83 -26.78 4.60
N LEU A 619 31.06 -27.24 4.40
CA LEU A 619 31.59 -27.59 3.09
C LEU A 619 30.81 -28.75 2.46
N LYS A 620 30.89 -28.87 1.13
CA LYS A 620 30.41 -30.05 0.42
C LYS A 620 31.06 -31.31 0.98
N SER A 621 30.29 -32.40 1.04
CA SER A 621 30.77 -33.68 1.57
C SER A 621 32.03 -34.15 0.81
N GLY A 622 33.13 -34.34 1.53
CA GLY A 622 34.43 -34.76 0.99
C GLY A 622 35.42 -33.63 0.75
N ASP A 623 34.98 -32.39 0.58
CA ASP A 623 35.84 -31.25 0.21
C ASP A 623 36.86 -30.89 1.29
N ALA A 624 36.53 -31.13 2.56
CA ALA A 624 37.43 -30.85 3.69
C ALA A 624 38.78 -31.59 3.58
N ALA A 625 38.87 -32.68 2.81
CA ALA A 625 40.10 -33.47 2.63
C ALA A 625 40.80 -33.24 1.27
N LEU A 626 40.23 -32.41 0.39
CA LEU A 626 40.81 -32.11 -0.92
C LEU A 626 41.80 -30.95 -0.82
N GLY A 627 42.77 -30.90 -1.73
CA GLY A 627 43.70 -29.78 -1.90
C GLY A 627 43.19 -28.69 -2.85
N SER A 628 42.29 -29.07 -3.77
CA SER A 628 41.61 -28.17 -4.70
C SER A 628 40.10 -28.37 -4.58
N LEU A 629 39.38 -27.28 -4.40
CA LEU A 629 37.93 -27.23 -4.31
C LEU A 629 37.34 -26.71 -5.64
N THR A 630 36.07 -27.02 -5.88
CA THR A 630 35.36 -26.51 -7.06
C THR A 630 34.86 -25.10 -6.78
N VAL A 631 35.31 -24.11 -7.56
CA VAL A 631 34.97 -22.69 -7.31
C VAL A 631 33.46 -22.46 -7.30
N SER A 632 32.72 -22.98 -8.27
CA SER A 632 31.26 -22.79 -8.39
C SER A 632 30.45 -23.43 -7.25
N ASP A 633 31.07 -24.29 -6.43
CA ASP A 633 30.44 -24.81 -5.23
C ASP A 633 30.38 -23.75 -4.11
N TYR A 634 31.25 -22.74 -4.12
CA TYR A 634 31.36 -21.72 -3.05
C TYR A 634 31.22 -20.27 -3.53
N PHE A 635 31.48 -20.01 -4.81
CA PHE A 635 31.39 -18.68 -5.42
C PHE A 635 30.31 -18.64 -6.52
N ALA A 636 29.67 -17.48 -6.67
CA ALA A 636 28.66 -17.21 -7.71
C ALA A 636 29.22 -16.50 -8.96
#